data_AF-A0A2H3NWW5-F1
#
_entry.id   AF-A0A2H3NWW5-F1
#
_cell.length_a   1.000
_cell.length_b   1.000
_cell.length_c   1.000
_cell.angle_alpha   90.00
_cell.angle_beta   90.00
_cell.angle_gamma   90.00
#
_symmetry.space_group_name_H-M   'P 1'
#
loop_
_entity.id
_entity.type
_entity.pdbx_description
1 polymer ?
#
loop_
_entity_poly.entity_id
_entity_poly.type
_entity_poly.pdbx_seq_one_letter_code
_entity_poly.pdbx_strand_id
1 'polypeptide(L)'
;GTEQATFTTSVRPVSGGRFSIGQEWDTSTPSDFLAGQIDEVRLWDTARSPEEIRTGMHQTIDAPAPGLASYWRFDEEVPDEEVPDENASDENALRMAYDAAGRSIGTLEGDAVRTTTSGALLGQTAALLSGGTSQAVGPEGGTVQVTNQGSTEADRLAVYQYGAATSDLIEAGAPGEDFSQTGATRRAHVTWGIEPVGGSASADVTFDFSGLAGVSDPGAVLLLKREGPGQPWQDVTGPWTLDAEAETFSRSGVSGFSEYAIAGDAEALPVELAGFEAQRSGTEAVTVQWQTLSETNNAGFEVQRAAASADGPTNASVETSQVETSQWGVSTQWGVST
;
A
#
# COMPACT_ATOMS: atom_id res chain seq x y z
N GLY A 1 -26.03 4.87 4.89
CA GLY A 1 -25.54 5.74 5.99
C GLY A 1 -26.66 6.68 6.38
N THR A 2 -26.74 7.14 7.63
CA THR A 2 -27.75 8.14 8.03
C THR A 2 -27.33 9.51 7.50
N GLU A 3 -28.25 10.28 6.91
CA GLU A 3 -28.01 11.66 6.48
C GLU A 3 -27.49 12.48 7.67
N GLN A 4 -26.21 12.87 7.64
CA GLN A 4 -25.56 13.64 8.71
C GLN A 4 -25.60 15.15 8.46
N ALA A 5 -25.83 15.59 7.22
CA ALA A 5 -25.92 16.99 6.87
C ALA A 5 -26.66 17.22 5.55
N THR A 6 -27.56 18.20 5.54
CA THR A 6 -28.01 18.87 4.33
C THR A 6 -27.15 20.11 4.14
N PHE A 7 -26.37 20.19 3.06
CA PHE A 7 -25.67 21.43 2.70
C PHE A 7 -26.68 22.45 2.13
N THR A 8 -27.32 23.23 3.01
CA THR A 8 -28.05 24.43 2.59
C THR A 8 -27.06 25.58 2.46
N THR A 9 -26.24 25.56 1.42
CA THR A 9 -25.48 26.75 1.02
C THR A 9 -26.42 27.71 0.30
N SER A 10 -26.47 28.97 0.75
CA SER A 10 -27.12 30.09 0.05
C SER A 10 -26.35 30.50 -1.22
N VAL A 11 -25.13 29.99 -1.39
CA VAL A 11 -24.27 30.19 -2.55
C VAL A 11 -24.34 28.93 -3.41
N ARG A 12 -25.14 29.00 -4.47
CA ARG A 12 -25.07 28.05 -5.57
C ARG A 12 -24.09 28.60 -6.60
N PRO A 13 -23.38 27.74 -7.37
CA PRO A 13 -22.69 28.21 -8.57
C PRO A 13 -23.69 29.01 -9.41
N VAL A 14 -23.41 30.31 -9.59
CA VAL A 14 -24.22 31.16 -10.46
C VAL A 14 -23.82 30.88 -11.90
N SER A 15 -24.80 30.89 -12.81
CA SER A 15 -24.51 30.75 -14.24
C SER A 15 -23.50 31.82 -14.67
N GLY A 16 -22.36 31.40 -15.23
CA GLY A 16 -21.24 32.28 -15.61
C GLY A 16 -20.25 32.63 -14.50
N GLY A 17 -20.41 32.06 -13.30
CA GLY A 17 -19.41 32.11 -12.23
C GLY A 17 -18.22 31.19 -12.50
N ARG A 18 -17.07 31.51 -11.90
CA ARG A 18 -15.88 30.64 -11.96
C ARG A 18 -16.10 29.42 -11.05
N PHE A 19 -15.85 28.23 -11.58
CA PHE A 19 -15.74 27.01 -10.80
C PHE A 19 -14.27 26.60 -10.79
N SER A 20 -13.75 26.25 -9.63
CA SER A 20 -12.36 25.86 -9.46
C SER A 20 -12.24 24.64 -8.56
N ILE A 21 -11.20 23.85 -8.82
CA ILE A 21 -10.84 22.67 -8.05
C ILE A 21 -9.41 22.91 -7.55
N GLY A 22 -9.16 22.67 -6.26
CA GLY A 22 -7.83 22.86 -5.68
C GLY A 22 -7.39 24.33 -5.47
N GLN A 23 -8.27 25.30 -5.70
CA GLN A 23 -8.01 26.73 -5.44
C GLN A 23 -9.33 27.50 -5.30
N GLU A 24 -9.26 28.71 -4.76
CA GLU A 24 -10.36 29.67 -4.58
C GLU A 24 -10.11 30.95 -5.40
N TRP A 25 -11.13 31.79 -5.58
CA TRP A 25 -11.01 33.08 -6.28
C TRP A 25 -11.44 34.24 -5.36
N ASP A 26 -10.49 35.00 -4.83
CA ASP A 26 -10.77 36.30 -4.22
C ASP A 26 -11.03 37.34 -5.32
N THR A 27 -12.31 37.45 -5.69
CA THR A 27 -12.85 38.27 -6.78
C THR A 27 -12.30 37.90 -8.16
N SER A 28 -11.07 38.33 -8.49
CA SER A 28 -10.38 38.04 -9.74
C SER A 28 -8.97 37.46 -9.54
N THR A 29 -8.54 37.27 -8.29
CA THR A 29 -7.22 36.77 -7.96
C THR A 29 -7.34 35.34 -7.45
N PRO A 30 -6.57 34.38 -7.99
CA PRO A 30 -6.56 33.04 -7.45
C PRO A 30 -5.91 33.03 -6.06
N SER A 31 -6.53 32.31 -5.12
CA SER A 31 -6.19 32.27 -3.69
C SER A 31 -6.43 30.87 -3.12
N ASP A 32 -5.98 30.64 -1.87
CA ASP A 32 -6.23 29.41 -1.11
C ASP A 32 -5.97 28.10 -1.89
N PHE A 33 -4.76 28.00 -2.44
CA PHE A 33 -4.33 26.82 -3.20
C PHE A 33 -4.22 25.60 -2.29
N LEU A 34 -4.71 24.47 -2.79
CA LEU A 34 -4.49 23.17 -2.18
C LEU A 34 -3.03 22.76 -2.38
N ALA A 35 -2.30 22.59 -1.27
CA ALA A 35 -1.00 21.94 -1.27
C ALA A 35 -1.20 20.41 -1.21
N GLY A 36 -1.53 19.79 -2.35
CA GLY A 36 -1.84 18.36 -2.42
C GLY A 36 -2.08 17.85 -3.83
N GLN A 37 -2.51 16.58 -3.91
CA GLN A 37 -2.85 15.90 -5.15
C GLN A 37 -4.37 15.81 -5.29
N ILE A 38 -4.87 15.89 -6.53
CA ILE A 38 -6.29 15.80 -6.88
C ILE A 38 -6.43 14.79 -8.00
N ASP A 39 -7.46 13.96 -7.91
CA ASP A 39 -7.72 12.90 -8.86
C ASP A 39 -9.21 12.54 -8.85
N GLU A 40 -9.68 11.83 -9.88
CA GLU A 40 -11.00 11.20 -9.93
C GLU A 40 -12.18 12.16 -9.62
N VAL A 41 -12.08 13.43 -10.05
CA VAL A 41 -13.06 14.46 -9.72
C VAL A 41 -14.32 14.28 -10.54
N ARG A 42 -15.44 14.06 -9.85
CA ARG A 42 -16.75 13.79 -10.48
C ARG A 42 -17.79 14.81 -10.02
N LEU A 43 -18.53 15.34 -10.98
CA LEU A 43 -19.70 16.17 -10.77
C LEU A 43 -20.95 15.43 -11.24
N TRP A 44 -21.93 15.28 -10.37
CA TRP A 44 -23.21 14.63 -10.66
C TRP A 44 -24.35 15.64 -10.62
N ASP A 45 -25.30 15.55 -11.54
CA ASP A 45 -26.53 16.37 -11.53
C ASP A 45 -27.66 15.73 -10.70
N THR A 46 -27.46 14.49 -10.26
CA THR A 46 -28.32 13.76 -9.32
C THR A 46 -27.66 13.58 -7.97
N ALA A 47 -28.45 13.61 -6.90
CA ALA A 47 -27.98 13.22 -5.57
C ALA A 47 -27.64 11.73 -5.53
N ARG A 48 -26.40 11.40 -5.15
CA ARG A 48 -25.91 10.01 -5.01
C ARG A 48 -26.22 9.49 -3.60
N SER A 49 -26.67 8.24 -3.52
CA SER A 49 -26.83 7.55 -2.23
C SER A 49 -25.48 7.22 -1.59
N PRO A 50 -25.41 7.01 -0.26
CA PRO A 50 -24.18 6.58 0.41
C PRO A 50 -23.60 5.28 -0.17
N GLU A 51 -24.45 4.35 -0.59
CA GLU A 51 -24.06 3.08 -1.19
C GLU A 51 -23.44 3.29 -2.58
N GLU A 52 -24.02 4.18 -3.39
CA GLU A 52 -23.48 4.60 -4.68
C GLU A 52 -22.17 5.38 -4.58
N ILE A 53 -22.01 6.21 -3.55
CA ILE A 53 -20.75 6.91 -3.29
C ILE A 53 -19.68 5.88 -2.91
N ARG A 54 -19.95 4.97 -1.99
CA ARG A 54 -18.95 3.99 -1.55
C ARG A 54 -18.52 3.01 -2.64
N THR A 55 -19.47 2.56 -3.44
CA THR A 55 -19.16 1.67 -4.59
C THR A 55 -18.32 2.40 -5.63
N GLY A 56 -18.62 3.67 -5.90
CA GLY A 56 -17.88 4.46 -6.88
C GLY A 56 -16.59 5.11 -6.36
N MET A 57 -16.45 5.39 -5.05
CA MET A 57 -15.33 6.21 -4.54
C MET A 57 -13.96 5.52 -4.65
N HIS A 58 -13.96 4.22 -4.89
CA HIS A 58 -12.77 3.40 -5.15
C HIS A 58 -12.89 2.69 -6.50
N GLN A 59 -13.45 3.34 -7.51
CA GLN A 59 -13.53 2.81 -8.87
C GLN A 59 -13.35 3.93 -9.87
N THR A 60 -12.45 3.81 -10.84
CA THR A 60 -12.60 4.53 -12.12
C THR A 60 -13.91 4.05 -12.76
N ILE A 61 -14.79 4.98 -13.11
CA ILE A 61 -16.10 4.64 -13.68
C ILE A 61 -16.12 4.87 -15.19
N ASP A 62 -16.94 4.11 -15.91
CA ASP A 62 -17.15 4.38 -17.33
C ASP A 62 -17.91 5.71 -17.52
N ALA A 63 -17.43 6.54 -18.44
CA ALA A 63 -18.14 7.73 -18.91
C ALA A 63 -18.69 7.49 -20.33
N PRO A 64 -19.94 7.91 -20.62
CA PRO A 64 -20.89 8.59 -19.73
C PRO A 64 -21.64 7.62 -18.80
N ALA A 65 -21.92 8.07 -17.56
CA ALA A 65 -22.79 7.38 -16.60
C ALA A 65 -24.09 8.18 -16.35
N PRO A 66 -25.24 7.54 -16.02
CA PRO A 66 -26.48 8.25 -15.72
C PRO A 66 -26.31 9.26 -14.58
N GLY A 67 -26.61 10.53 -14.87
CA GLY A 67 -26.49 11.64 -13.92
C GLY A 67 -25.07 12.17 -13.70
N LEU A 68 -24.07 11.68 -14.45
CA LEU A 68 -22.71 12.21 -14.43
C LEU A 68 -22.61 13.42 -15.36
N ALA A 69 -22.43 14.61 -14.79
CA ALA A 69 -22.34 15.86 -15.53
C ALA A 69 -20.93 16.11 -16.08
N SER A 70 -19.90 15.82 -15.28
CA SER A 70 -18.48 15.98 -15.65
C SER A 70 -17.60 15.04 -14.83
N TYR A 71 -16.50 14.61 -15.41
CA TYR A 71 -15.58 13.67 -14.77
C TYR A 71 -14.17 13.90 -15.28
N TRP A 72 -13.27 14.32 -14.40
CA TRP A 72 -11.86 14.52 -14.70
C TRP A 72 -11.06 13.46 -13.95
N ARG A 73 -10.47 12.52 -14.68
CA ARG A 73 -9.58 11.51 -14.11
C ARG A 73 -8.16 12.04 -13.93
N PHE A 74 -7.80 13.10 -14.66
CA PHE A 74 -6.46 13.68 -14.62
C PHE A 74 -5.32 12.73 -15.02
N ASP A 75 -5.62 11.50 -15.46
CA ASP A 75 -4.70 10.50 -16.02
C ASP A 75 -4.95 10.22 -17.51
N GLU A 76 -5.92 10.91 -18.13
CA GLU A 76 -6.23 10.70 -19.55
C GLU A 76 -5.08 11.16 -20.45
N GLU A 77 -4.70 10.32 -21.43
CA GLU A 77 -3.76 10.74 -22.47
C GLU A 77 -4.23 12.04 -23.12
N VAL A 78 -3.33 13.01 -23.24
CA VAL A 78 -3.61 14.25 -23.97
C VAL A 78 -3.80 13.85 -25.44
N PRO A 79 -4.94 14.16 -26.08
CA PRO A 79 -5.11 13.83 -27.49
C PRO A 79 -4.01 14.48 -28.32
N ASP A 80 -3.24 13.65 -29.03
CA ASP A 80 -2.08 14.05 -29.85
C ASP A 80 -2.48 14.98 -31.03
N GLU A 81 -3.77 15.07 -31.33
CA GLU A 81 -4.27 15.69 -32.58
C GLU A 81 -4.68 17.18 -32.48
N GLU A 82 -4.62 17.83 -31.32
CA GLU A 82 -4.92 19.27 -31.18
C GLU A 82 -3.76 20.10 -30.58
N VAL A 83 -2.53 19.89 -31.06
CA VAL A 83 -1.47 20.92 -30.95
C VAL A 83 -1.36 21.63 -32.31
N PRO A 84 -2.09 22.74 -32.55
CA PRO A 84 -2.16 23.37 -33.87
C PRO A 84 -0.96 24.30 -34.15
N ASP A 85 0.18 24.07 -33.52
CA ASP A 85 1.38 24.88 -33.77
C ASP A 85 2.65 24.12 -33.40
N GLU A 86 3.41 23.72 -34.41
CA GLU A 86 4.77 23.18 -34.33
C GLU A 86 5.80 24.18 -33.72
N ASN A 87 5.37 25.39 -33.35
CA ASN A 87 6.11 26.37 -32.56
C ASN A 87 5.39 26.85 -31.28
N ALA A 88 4.28 26.23 -30.86
CA ALA A 88 3.76 26.45 -29.51
C ALA A 88 4.71 25.74 -28.54
N SER A 89 5.38 26.50 -27.67
CA SER A 89 6.05 25.92 -26.51
C SER A 89 5.02 25.08 -25.74
N ASP A 90 5.25 23.77 -25.68
CA ASP A 90 4.38 22.68 -25.21
C ASP A 90 3.91 22.76 -23.74
N GLU A 91 3.84 23.95 -23.15
CA GLU A 91 3.25 24.15 -21.82
C GLU A 91 1.72 24.38 -21.89
N ASN A 92 1.18 24.91 -22.99
CA ASN A 92 -0.24 25.32 -23.02
C ASN A 92 -1.20 24.17 -23.35
N ALA A 93 -0.77 23.17 -24.14
CA ALA A 93 -1.57 21.97 -24.43
C ALA A 93 -1.71 21.05 -23.20
N LEU A 94 -0.70 21.02 -22.33
CA LEU A 94 -0.73 20.32 -21.03
C LEU A 94 -1.63 21.00 -19.99
N ARG A 95 -2.05 22.26 -20.24
CA ARG A 95 -2.87 23.04 -19.31
C ARG A 95 -4.36 22.95 -19.59
N MET A 96 -4.81 22.33 -20.69
CA MET A 96 -6.25 22.17 -20.93
C MET A 96 -6.75 20.90 -20.22
N ALA A 97 -7.82 21.03 -19.44
CA ALA A 97 -8.46 19.92 -18.75
C ALA A 97 -9.68 19.44 -19.54
N TYR A 98 -9.61 18.20 -20.00
CA TYR A 98 -10.72 17.51 -20.65
C TYR A 98 -11.44 16.63 -19.62
N ASP A 99 -12.76 16.53 -19.75
CA ASP A 99 -13.46 15.45 -19.05
C ASP A 99 -13.32 14.11 -19.79
N ALA A 100 -13.71 13.03 -19.13
CA ALA A 100 -13.72 11.68 -19.67
C ALA A 100 -14.64 11.50 -20.90
N ALA A 101 -15.48 12.48 -21.23
CA ALA A 101 -16.27 12.52 -22.46
C ALA A 101 -15.58 13.32 -23.58
N GLY A 102 -14.32 13.76 -23.37
CA GLY A 102 -13.51 14.52 -24.32
C GLY A 102 -13.88 16.00 -24.42
N ARG A 103 -14.72 16.52 -23.52
CA ARG A 103 -15.11 17.94 -23.54
C ARG A 103 -14.03 18.77 -22.86
N SER A 104 -13.49 19.77 -23.57
CA SER A 104 -12.63 20.80 -22.96
C SER A 104 -13.49 21.70 -22.06
N ILE A 105 -13.31 21.56 -20.74
CA ILE A 105 -14.15 22.24 -19.74
C ILE A 105 -13.34 22.89 -18.60
N GLY A 106 -12.03 23.04 -18.76
CA GLY A 106 -11.21 23.76 -17.79
C GLY A 106 -9.77 24.03 -18.25
N THR A 107 -9.05 24.80 -17.43
CA THR A 107 -7.64 25.11 -17.59
C THR A 107 -6.93 24.92 -16.25
N LEU A 108 -5.77 24.26 -16.25
CA LEU A 108 -4.89 24.16 -15.10
C LEU A 108 -4.23 25.53 -14.86
N GLU A 109 -4.30 26.00 -13.64
CA GLU A 109 -3.74 27.29 -13.20
C GLU A 109 -2.54 27.08 -12.27
N GLY A 110 -1.66 28.07 -12.16
CA GLY A 110 -0.46 27.99 -11.31
C GLY A 110 0.57 26.95 -11.80
N ASP A 111 1.18 26.26 -10.84
CA ASP A 111 2.24 25.24 -10.98
C ASP A 111 1.71 23.79 -10.95
N ALA A 112 0.40 23.60 -11.17
CA ALA A 112 -0.20 22.27 -11.26
C ALA A 112 0.47 21.41 -12.33
N VAL A 113 0.92 20.21 -11.96
CA VAL A 113 1.54 19.22 -12.85
C VAL A 113 0.59 18.05 -13.02
N ARG A 114 0.33 17.66 -14.27
CA ARG A 114 -0.44 16.45 -14.61
C ARG A 114 0.51 15.30 -14.90
N THR A 115 0.23 14.13 -14.33
CA THR A 115 0.96 12.90 -14.62
C THR A 115 0.10 11.98 -15.49
N THR A 116 0.70 11.24 -16.41
CA THR A 116 0.00 10.23 -17.24
C THR A 116 -0.37 8.96 -16.46
N THR A 117 0.00 8.92 -15.19
CA THR A 117 -0.32 7.87 -14.24
C THR A 117 -1.00 8.53 -13.05
N SER A 118 -2.21 8.07 -12.71
CA SER A 118 -2.93 8.50 -11.51
C SER A 118 -2.05 8.35 -10.26
N GLY A 119 -1.98 9.42 -9.47
CA GLY A 119 -1.34 9.41 -8.16
C GLY A 119 -2.33 9.12 -7.03
N ALA A 120 -3.64 9.18 -7.28
CA ALA A 120 -4.62 8.83 -6.26
C ALA A 120 -4.79 7.32 -6.13
N LEU A 121 -4.62 6.91 -4.89
CA LEU A 121 -4.68 5.54 -4.41
C LEU A 121 -6.15 5.13 -4.17
N LEU A 122 -7.05 5.42 -5.10
CA LEU A 122 -8.47 5.06 -5.03
C LEU A 122 -8.79 4.02 -6.10
N GLY A 123 -9.39 2.91 -5.66
CA GLY A 123 -9.56 1.65 -6.40
C GLY A 123 -9.88 1.78 -7.90
N GLN A 124 -9.30 0.91 -8.71
CA GLN A 124 -9.73 0.66 -10.09
C GLN A 124 -10.88 -0.36 -10.10
N THR A 125 -10.87 -1.31 -9.16
CA THR A 125 -11.92 -2.34 -9.00
C THR A 125 -12.41 -2.35 -7.56
N ALA A 126 -13.72 -2.52 -7.35
CA ALA A 126 -14.29 -2.65 -6.00
C ALA A 126 -15.54 -3.53 -5.95
N ALA A 127 -15.88 -3.96 -4.75
CA ALA A 127 -17.01 -4.81 -4.43
C ALA A 127 -17.60 -4.45 -3.06
N LEU A 128 -18.89 -4.71 -2.89
CA LEU A 128 -19.55 -4.66 -1.59
C LEU A 128 -20.13 -6.04 -1.29
N LEU A 129 -19.59 -6.69 -0.26
CA LEU A 129 -19.97 -8.02 0.17
C LEU A 129 -20.88 -7.93 1.39
N SER A 130 -21.85 -8.83 1.50
CA SER A 130 -22.79 -8.90 2.61
C SER A 130 -23.24 -10.35 2.84
N GLY A 131 -23.78 -10.66 4.03
CA GLY A 131 -24.53 -11.91 4.24
C GLY A 131 -23.81 -13.21 3.85
N GLY A 132 -22.50 -13.30 4.03
CA GLY A 132 -21.74 -14.52 3.76
C GLY A 132 -21.16 -14.64 2.35
N THR A 133 -21.33 -13.62 1.49
CA THR A 133 -20.88 -13.68 0.10
C THR A 133 -19.36 -13.72 0.00
N SER A 134 -18.88 -14.27 -1.13
CA SER A 134 -17.45 -14.32 -1.47
C SER A 134 -17.21 -13.67 -2.83
N GLN A 135 -16.16 -12.86 -2.95
CA GLN A 135 -15.83 -12.16 -4.20
C GLN A 135 -14.32 -11.94 -4.36
N ALA A 136 -13.84 -12.07 -5.61
CA ALA A 136 -12.51 -11.65 -6.03
C ALA A 136 -12.55 -10.19 -6.53
N VAL A 137 -11.55 -9.40 -6.15
CA VAL A 137 -11.39 -8.00 -6.57
C VAL A 137 -9.94 -7.77 -7.01
N GLY A 138 -9.74 -7.28 -8.23
CA GLY A 138 -8.42 -6.94 -8.78
C GLY A 138 -8.15 -7.56 -10.15
N PRO A 139 -7.00 -7.22 -10.77
CA PRO A 139 -6.55 -7.79 -12.04
C PRO A 139 -6.09 -9.25 -11.89
N GLU A 140 -5.97 -9.97 -13.02
CA GLU A 140 -5.41 -11.33 -13.06
C GLU A 140 -4.02 -11.38 -12.39
N GLY A 141 -3.83 -12.31 -11.44
CA GLY A 141 -2.60 -12.45 -10.66
C GLY A 141 -2.32 -11.31 -9.67
N GLY A 142 -3.28 -10.42 -9.44
CA GLY A 142 -3.22 -9.35 -8.45
C GLY A 142 -4.56 -9.19 -7.73
N THR A 143 -5.22 -10.31 -7.41
CA THR A 143 -6.57 -10.30 -6.83
C THR A 143 -6.55 -10.43 -5.32
N VAL A 144 -7.58 -9.91 -4.66
CA VAL A 144 -7.97 -10.32 -3.31
C VAL A 144 -9.29 -11.06 -3.36
N GLN A 145 -9.29 -12.31 -2.90
CA GLN A 145 -10.50 -13.08 -2.63
C GLN A 145 -10.91 -12.84 -1.17
N VAL A 146 -12.13 -12.34 -0.97
CA VAL A 146 -12.70 -12.09 0.36
C VAL A 146 -13.98 -12.90 0.51
N THR A 147 -14.07 -13.70 1.57
CA THR A 147 -15.30 -14.35 2.01
C THR A 147 -15.78 -13.69 3.29
N ASN A 148 -16.86 -12.93 3.20
CA ASN A 148 -17.46 -12.29 4.37
C ASN A 148 -18.00 -13.36 5.32
N GLN A 149 -17.65 -13.31 6.60
CA GLN A 149 -18.15 -14.25 7.61
C GLN A 149 -19.43 -13.76 8.30
N GLY A 150 -19.86 -12.52 8.01
CA GLY A 150 -21.12 -11.98 8.43
C GLY A 150 -22.30 -12.81 7.95
N SER A 151 -23.36 -12.90 8.76
CA SER A 151 -24.53 -13.73 8.44
C SER A 151 -25.73 -12.91 7.97
N THR A 152 -25.61 -11.58 7.99
CA THR A 152 -26.69 -10.66 7.65
C THR A 152 -26.27 -9.65 6.59
N GLU A 153 -27.27 -9.06 5.93
CA GLU A 153 -27.07 -7.95 5.00
C GLU A 153 -26.53 -6.67 5.67
N ALA A 154 -26.55 -6.60 7.00
CA ALA A 154 -25.96 -5.51 7.75
C ALA A 154 -24.44 -5.67 7.93
N ASP A 155 -23.94 -6.90 7.90
CA ASP A 155 -22.53 -7.23 8.04
C ASP A 155 -21.83 -7.00 6.69
N ARG A 156 -21.57 -5.74 6.37
CA ARG A 156 -21.04 -5.36 5.05
C ARG A 156 -19.54 -5.14 5.08
N LEU A 157 -18.87 -5.59 4.02
CA LEU A 157 -17.46 -5.33 3.75
C LEU A 157 -17.33 -4.70 2.37
N ALA A 158 -16.72 -3.52 2.30
CA ALA A 158 -16.23 -2.99 1.04
C ALA A 158 -14.82 -3.52 0.82
N VAL A 159 -14.56 -3.95 -0.41
CA VAL A 159 -13.26 -4.45 -0.85
C VAL A 159 -12.91 -3.70 -2.12
N TYR A 160 -11.71 -3.18 -2.21
CA TYR A 160 -11.24 -2.44 -3.37
C TYR A 160 -9.78 -2.76 -3.69
N GLN A 161 -9.38 -2.46 -4.90
CA GLN A 161 -8.02 -2.66 -5.39
C GLN A 161 -7.66 -1.50 -6.31
N TYR A 162 -6.48 -0.92 -6.15
CA TYR A 162 -5.88 0.02 -7.10
C TYR A 162 -4.44 -0.37 -7.44
N GLY A 163 -3.91 0.29 -8.48
CA GLY A 163 -2.62 -0.01 -9.06
C GLY A 163 -2.68 -1.12 -10.09
N ALA A 164 -1.65 -1.22 -10.92
CA ALA A 164 -1.62 -2.21 -12.00
C ALA A 164 -0.69 -3.38 -11.64
N ALA A 165 -1.14 -4.60 -11.90
CA ALA A 165 -0.33 -5.81 -11.66
C ALA A 165 0.99 -5.79 -12.44
N THR A 166 0.98 -5.22 -13.65
CA THR A 166 2.13 -5.24 -14.56
C THR A 166 2.99 -3.97 -14.50
N SER A 167 2.71 -3.04 -13.57
CA SER A 167 3.51 -1.82 -13.42
C SER A 167 4.77 -2.07 -12.60
N ASP A 168 5.77 -1.20 -12.82
CA ASP A 168 7.01 -1.21 -12.04
C ASP A 168 6.77 -1.06 -10.54
N LEU A 169 7.72 -1.56 -9.75
CA LEU A 169 7.70 -1.45 -8.29
C LEU A 169 7.71 0.01 -7.85
N ILE A 170 7.04 0.27 -6.73
CA ILE A 170 7.03 1.57 -6.07
C ILE A 170 8.14 1.59 -5.02
N GLU A 171 9.10 2.49 -5.21
CA GLU A 171 10.31 2.63 -4.38
C GLU A 171 10.08 3.50 -3.13
N ALA A 172 10.91 3.30 -2.11
CA ALA A 172 10.95 4.14 -0.92
C ALA A 172 11.19 5.62 -1.27
N GLY A 173 10.40 6.50 -0.65
CA GLY A 173 10.45 7.94 -0.91
C GLY A 173 9.53 8.41 -2.04
N ALA A 174 8.83 7.50 -2.72
CA ALA A 174 7.68 7.88 -3.54
C ALA A 174 6.61 8.58 -2.66
N PRO A 175 5.81 9.52 -3.23
CA PRO A 175 4.79 10.23 -2.47
C PRO A 175 3.83 9.27 -1.75
N GLY A 176 3.68 9.46 -0.43
CA GLY A 176 2.78 8.64 0.40
C GLY A 176 3.33 7.25 0.78
N GLU A 177 4.58 6.95 0.44
CA GLU A 177 5.24 5.67 0.73
C GLU A 177 6.26 5.83 1.86
N ASP A 178 5.97 5.19 2.98
CA ASP A 178 6.86 5.12 4.14
C ASP A 178 7.01 3.67 4.59
N PHE A 179 8.22 3.13 4.40
CA PHE A 179 8.60 1.75 4.73
C PHE A 179 9.41 1.66 6.03
N SER A 180 9.51 2.73 6.81
CA SER A 180 10.40 2.83 7.99
C SER A 180 10.14 1.81 9.09
N GLN A 181 8.98 1.13 9.06
CA GLN A 181 8.59 0.09 10.01
C GLN A 181 8.61 -1.32 9.40
N THR A 182 9.31 -1.49 8.27
CA THR A 182 9.36 -2.75 7.52
C THR A 182 10.79 -3.11 7.15
N GLY A 183 11.01 -4.34 6.67
CA GLY A 183 12.24 -4.74 5.97
C GLY A 183 12.22 -4.46 4.45
N ALA A 184 11.19 -3.76 3.95
CA ALA A 184 11.03 -3.49 2.53
C ALA A 184 11.61 -2.13 2.13
N THR A 185 12.11 -2.03 0.91
CA THR A 185 12.49 -0.75 0.27
C THR A 185 11.59 -0.41 -0.92
N ARG A 186 10.76 -1.36 -1.34
CA ARG A 186 9.89 -1.27 -2.51
C ARG A 186 8.71 -2.21 -2.36
N ARG A 187 7.63 -1.91 -3.06
CA ARG A 187 6.44 -2.76 -3.12
C ARG A 187 5.88 -2.89 -4.53
N ALA A 188 5.12 -3.95 -4.76
CA ALA A 188 4.31 -4.08 -5.95
C ALA A 188 3.31 -2.92 -6.05
N HIS A 189 2.98 -2.54 -7.27
CA HIS A 189 2.12 -1.40 -7.53
C HIS A 189 0.67 -1.64 -7.10
N VAL A 190 0.24 -2.90 -7.03
CA VAL A 190 -1.10 -3.29 -6.55
C VAL A 190 -1.24 -3.12 -5.04
N THR A 191 -2.33 -2.48 -4.63
CA THR A 191 -2.78 -2.41 -3.24
C THR A 191 -4.24 -2.83 -3.15
N TRP A 192 -4.58 -3.60 -2.13
CA TRP A 192 -5.94 -4.01 -1.82
C TRP A 192 -6.42 -3.36 -0.53
N GLY A 193 -7.63 -2.84 -0.51
CA GLY A 193 -8.29 -2.33 0.69
C GLY A 193 -9.48 -3.18 1.08
N ILE A 194 -9.65 -3.40 2.38
CA ILE A 194 -10.84 -4.04 2.95
C ILE A 194 -11.32 -3.15 4.10
N GLU A 195 -12.61 -2.87 4.15
CA GLU A 195 -13.19 -2.04 5.21
C GLU A 195 -14.61 -2.48 5.60
N PRO A 196 -14.95 -2.50 6.89
CA PRO A 196 -16.31 -2.78 7.33
C PRO A 196 -17.22 -1.58 7.10
N VAL A 197 -18.43 -1.83 6.58
CA VAL A 197 -19.42 -0.79 6.27
C VAL A 197 -20.52 -0.79 7.33
N GLY A 198 -20.32 0.01 8.38
CA GLY A 198 -21.34 0.30 9.39
C GLY A 198 -21.35 -0.64 10.59
N GLY A 199 -20.18 -1.13 11.02
CA GLY A 199 -20.04 -1.99 12.20
C GLY A 199 -18.67 -2.65 12.24
N SER A 200 -18.55 -3.75 13.00
CA SER A 200 -17.43 -4.68 12.90
C SER A 200 -17.79 -5.83 11.96
N ALA A 201 -16.84 -6.32 11.17
CA ALA A 201 -17.01 -7.51 10.33
C ALA A 201 -15.79 -8.43 10.48
N SER A 202 -15.92 -9.67 10.00
CA SER A 202 -14.79 -10.57 9.82
C SER A 202 -14.86 -11.28 8.47
N ALA A 203 -13.71 -11.70 7.96
CA ALA A 203 -13.61 -12.36 6.66
C ALA A 203 -12.46 -13.36 6.60
N ASP A 204 -12.62 -14.35 5.72
CA ASP A 204 -11.49 -15.12 5.20
C ASP A 204 -10.94 -14.38 3.98
N VAL A 205 -9.63 -14.16 3.96
CA VAL A 205 -8.96 -13.34 2.96
C VAL A 205 -7.84 -14.13 2.32
N THR A 206 -7.73 -14.04 0.99
CA THR A 206 -6.60 -14.57 0.23
C THR A 206 -6.15 -13.52 -0.77
N PHE A 207 -4.89 -13.11 -0.69
CA PHE A 207 -4.24 -12.26 -1.67
C PHE A 207 -3.49 -13.16 -2.66
N ASP A 208 -3.74 -12.96 -3.94
CA ASP A 208 -3.04 -13.59 -5.05
C ASP A 208 -2.07 -12.56 -5.64
N PHE A 209 -0.80 -12.94 -5.71
CA PHE A 209 0.26 -12.10 -6.21
C PHE A 209 1.00 -12.69 -7.41
N SER A 210 0.44 -13.74 -8.02
CA SER A 210 1.10 -14.50 -9.10
C SER A 210 1.39 -13.73 -10.39
N GLY A 211 0.69 -12.61 -10.59
CA GLY A 211 0.83 -11.74 -11.75
C GLY A 211 1.46 -10.39 -11.43
N LEU A 212 1.95 -10.18 -10.21
CA LEU A 212 2.57 -8.91 -9.83
C LEU A 212 3.98 -8.81 -10.40
N ALA A 213 4.20 -7.77 -11.20
CA ALA A 213 5.52 -7.44 -11.72
C ALA A 213 6.48 -7.08 -10.58
N GLY A 214 7.75 -7.47 -10.75
CA GLY A 214 8.81 -7.21 -9.79
C GLY A 214 8.84 -8.14 -8.57
N VAL A 215 8.02 -9.18 -8.53
CA VAL A 215 8.20 -10.30 -7.59
C VAL A 215 9.06 -11.37 -8.27
N SER A 216 10.33 -11.47 -7.90
CA SER A 216 11.25 -12.44 -8.52
C SER A 216 11.45 -13.72 -7.69
N ASP A 217 11.27 -13.63 -6.37
CA ASP A 217 11.26 -14.75 -5.44
C ASP A 217 9.97 -14.78 -4.61
N PRO A 218 8.97 -15.59 -5.02
CA PRO A 218 7.71 -15.76 -4.29
C PRO A 218 7.86 -16.30 -2.86
N GLY A 219 9.00 -16.91 -2.52
CA GLY A 219 9.29 -17.39 -1.17
C GLY A 219 9.84 -16.29 -0.24
N ALA A 220 10.24 -15.14 -0.79
CA ALA A 220 10.90 -14.05 -0.07
C ALA A 220 10.13 -12.71 -0.20
N VAL A 221 8.80 -12.78 -0.08
CA VAL A 221 7.91 -11.61 -0.11
C VAL A 221 7.40 -11.25 1.29
N LEU A 222 7.11 -9.98 1.51
CA LEU A 222 6.39 -9.51 2.70
C LEU A 222 4.96 -9.12 2.34
N LEU A 223 4.02 -9.44 3.22
CA LEU A 223 2.68 -8.84 3.20
C LEU A 223 2.69 -7.61 4.09
N LEU A 224 2.50 -6.44 3.48
CA LEU A 224 2.45 -5.16 4.18
C LEU A 224 1.01 -4.76 4.46
N LYS A 225 0.81 -3.98 5.52
CA LYS A 225 -0.45 -3.34 5.89
C LYS A 225 -0.22 -1.87 6.26
N ARG A 226 -1.14 -0.97 5.90
CA ARG A 226 -1.19 0.40 6.44
C ARG A 226 -2.60 0.82 6.78
N GLU A 227 -2.77 1.70 7.76
CA GLU A 227 -4.09 2.18 8.22
C GLU A 227 -4.84 2.98 7.16
N GLY A 228 -4.10 3.62 6.22
CA GLY A 228 -4.67 4.27 5.05
C GLY A 228 -3.59 4.98 4.23
N PRO A 229 -3.98 5.64 3.13
CA PRO A 229 -3.04 6.33 2.25
C PRO A 229 -2.15 7.34 2.98
N GLY A 230 -0.84 7.29 2.71
CA GLY A 230 0.15 8.17 3.33
C GLY A 230 0.54 7.82 4.78
N GLN A 231 -0.04 6.76 5.37
CA GLN A 231 0.44 6.21 6.64
C GLN A 231 1.58 5.21 6.42
N PRO A 232 2.46 5.01 7.41
CA PRO A 232 3.54 4.04 7.31
C PRO A 232 3.03 2.62 7.08
N TRP A 233 3.72 1.89 6.22
CA TRP A 233 3.55 0.46 6.05
C TRP A 233 4.12 -0.31 7.24
N GLN A 234 3.47 -1.42 7.57
CA GLN A 234 3.86 -2.36 8.61
C GLN A 234 3.93 -3.77 8.02
N ASP A 235 4.95 -4.52 8.39
CA ASP A 235 5.02 -5.94 8.04
C ASP A 235 4.01 -6.73 8.87
N VAL A 236 3.09 -7.42 8.18
CA VAL A 236 2.09 -8.31 8.78
C VAL A 236 2.22 -9.73 8.27
N THR A 237 3.37 -10.13 7.73
CA THR A 237 3.58 -11.46 7.13
C THR A 237 3.33 -12.60 8.12
N GLY A 238 3.84 -12.50 9.35
CA GLY A 238 3.83 -13.61 10.32
C GLY A 238 2.45 -14.23 10.64
N PRO A 239 1.39 -13.43 10.84
CA PRO A 239 0.04 -13.95 11.03
C PRO A 239 -0.64 -14.57 9.80
N TRP A 240 -0.05 -14.51 8.61
CA TRP A 240 -0.63 -15.00 7.35
C TRP A 240 0.12 -16.25 6.87
N THR A 241 -0.60 -17.12 6.15
CA THR A 241 0.01 -18.31 5.53
C THR A 241 0.44 -17.97 4.12
N LEU A 242 1.75 -18.00 3.87
CA LEU A 242 2.34 -17.91 2.53
C LEU A 242 2.32 -19.30 1.86
N ASP A 243 1.73 -19.37 0.67
CA ASP A 243 1.92 -20.46 -0.27
C ASP A 243 2.75 -19.92 -1.44
N ALA A 244 4.04 -20.26 -1.47
CA ALA A 244 4.96 -19.77 -2.49
C ALA A 244 4.79 -20.48 -3.85
N GLU A 245 4.16 -21.66 -3.89
CA GLU A 245 3.88 -22.36 -5.16
C GLU A 245 2.63 -21.80 -5.83
N ALA A 246 1.60 -21.51 -5.03
CA ALA A 246 0.39 -20.84 -5.49
C ALA A 246 0.53 -19.31 -5.58
N GLU A 247 1.60 -18.75 -5.01
CA GLU A 247 1.86 -17.30 -4.93
C GLU A 247 0.71 -16.56 -4.24
N THR A 248 0.34 -17.05 -3.04
CA THR A 248 -0.76 -16.47 -2.26
C THR A 248 -0.42 -16.24 -0.78
N PHE A 249 -1.06 -15.24 -0.18
CA PHE A 249 -1.17 -15.09 1.27
C PHE A 249 -2.61 -15.33 1.70
N SER A 250 -2.85 -16.22 2.66
CA SER A 250 -4.20 -16.49 3.17
C SER A 250 -4.31 -16.41 4.69
N ARG A 251 -5.47 -15.96 5.17
CA ARG A 251 -5.81 -15.93 6.59
C ARG A 251 -7.32 -15.97 6.81
N SER A 252 -7.75 -16.82 7.74
CA SER A 252 -9.15 -16.91 8.15
C SER A 252 -9.48 -15.96 9.31
N GLY A 253 -10.72 -15.45 9.33
CA GLY A 253 -11.24 -14.67 10.47
C GLY A 253 -10.53 -13.34 10.72
N VAL A 254 -10.05 -12.68 9.67
CA VAL A 254 -9.50 -11.32 9.74
C VAL A 254 -10.61 -10.37 10.18
N SER A 255 -10.34 -9.50 11.16
CA SER A 255 -11.31 -8.52 11.69
C SER A 255 -10.75 -7.10 11.87
N GLY A 256 -9.44 -6.94 11.74
CA GLY A 256 -8.77 -5.65 11.67
C GLY A 256 -8.32 -5.38 10.24
N PHE A 257 -9.20 -4.76 9.45
CA PHE A 257 -8.98 -4.50 8.04
C PHE A 257 -8.37 -3.11 7.78
N SER A 258 -7.65 -2.96 6.67
CA SER A 258 -7.19 -1.68 6.11
C SER A 258 -6.68 -1.93 4.68
N GLU A 259 -5.64 -1.20 4.24
CA GLU A 259 -4.92 -1.46 3.00
C GLU A 259 -3.75 -2.44 3.16
N TYR A 260 -3.53 -3.27 2.14
CA TYR A 260 -2.53 -4.32 2.05
C TYR A 260 -1.78 -4.27 0.72
N ALA A 261 -0.49 -4.59 0.71
CA ALA A 261 0.31 -4.68 -0.49
C ALA A 261 1.40 -5.76 -0.35
N ILE A 262 1.94 -6.24 -1.48
CA ILE A 262 3.10 -7.13 -1.49
C ILE A 262 4.37 -6.32 -1.63
N ALA A 263 5.35 -6.56 -0.78
CA ALA A 263 6.72 -6.18 -1.05
C ALA A 263 7.47 -7.35 -1.68
N GLY A 264 7.79 -7.20 -2.97
CA GLY A 264 8.65 -8.11 -3.71
C GLY A 264 10.11 -7.88 -3.35
N ASP A 265 10.90 -8.96 -3.37
CA ASP A 265 12.35 -8.91 -3.19
C ASP A 265 12.77 -8.07 -1.98
N ALA A 266 12.11 -8.28 -0.83
CA ALA A 266 12.55 -7.64 0.40
C ALA A 266 14.00 -8.06 0.65
N GLU A 267 14.89 -7.08 0.90
CA GLU A 267 16.22 -7.35 1.45
C GLU A 267 15.99 -7.98 2.83
N ALA A 268 15.91 -9.31 2.84
CA ALA A 268 15.45 -10.09 3.98
C ALA A 268 16.25 -9.74 5.23
N LEU A 269 15.66 -9.03 6.19
CA LEU A 269 16.17 -8.89 7.56
C LEU A 269 14.99 -8.59 8.51
N PRO A 270 14.92 -9.16 9.74
CA PRO A 270 15.98 -9.80 10.51
C PRO A 270 15.68 -11.26 10.88
N VAL A 271 16.73 -12.00 11.24
CA VAL A 271 16.59 -13.23 12.01
C VAL A 271 15.72 -12.98 13.25
N GLU A 272 14.66 -13.77 13.45
CA GLU A 272 13.86 -13.72 14.67
C GLU A 272 14.37 -14.79 15.66
N LEU A 273 14.85 -14.38 16.84
CA LEU A 273 15.35 -15.31 17.87
C LEU A 273 14.20 -15.79 18.77
N ALA A 274 13.99 -17.11 18.80
CA ALA A 274 13.12 -17.78 19.78
C ALA A 274 13.77 -17.87 21.17
N GLY A 275 15.10 -17.97 21.21
CA GLY A 275 15.84 -18.12 22.46
C GLY A 275 17.36 -18.02 22.25
N PHE A 276 18.04 -17.55 23.29
CA PHE A 276 19.51 -17.50 23.36
C PHE A 276 19.93 -17.76 24.80
N GLU A 277 20.63 -18.86 25.02
CA GLU A 277 21.14 -19.28 26.33
C GLU A 277 22.66 -19.47 26.26
N ALA A 278 23.35 -18.97 27.28
CA ALA A 278 24.77 -19.21 27.46
C ALA A 278 25.01 -19.85 28.83
N GLN A 279 25.60 -21.04 28.86
CA GLN A 279 25.89 -21.76 30.08
C GLN A 279 27.38 -22.08 30.16
N ARG A 280 28.00 -21.78 31.30
CA ARG A 280 29.37 -22.24 31.58
C ARG A 280 29.40 -23.77 31.60
N SER A 281 30.31 -24.35 30.83
CA SER A 281 30.60 -25.77 30.80
C SER A 281 32.01 -26.01 31.33
N GLY A 282 32.13 -26.33 32.62
CA GLY A 282 33.42 -26.47 33.29
C GLY A 282 34.13 -25.14 33.56
N THR A 283 35.45 -25.19 33.72
CA THR A 283 36.29 -24.02 34.06
C THR A 283 36.77 -23.23 32.85
N GLU A 284 36.69 -23.80 31.65
CA GLU A 284 37.33 -23.25 30.45
C GLU A 284 36.39 -23.06 29.24
N ALA A 285 35.13 -23.48 29.32
CA ALA A 285 34.21 -23.37 28.18
C ALA A 285 32.87 -22.71 28.54
N VAL A 286 32.27 -22.07 27.54
CA VAL A 286 30.88 -21.61 27.55
C VAL A 286 30.18 -22.25 26.36
N THR A 287 29.07 -22.94 26.64
CA THR A 287 28.18 -23.45 25.59
C THR A 287 27.14 -22.37 25.33
N VAL A 288 27.02 -21.96 24.08
CA VAL A 288 25.96 -21.04 23.62
C VAL A 288 24.97 -21.86 22.80
N GLN A 289 23.69 -21.73 23.11
CA GLN A 289 22.60 -22.34 22.37
C GLN A 289 21.64 -21.23 21.95
N TRP A 290 21.25 -21.23 20.68
CA TRP A 290 20.20 -20.32 20.22
C TRP A 290 19.23 -21.08 19.33
N GLN A 291 18.03 -20.51 19.26
CA GLN A 291 16.97 -20.97 18.39
C GLN A 291 16.36 -19.76 17.72
N THR A 292 16.06 -19.89 16.44
CA THR A 292 15.38 -18.90 15.64
C THR A 292 13.95 -19.35 15.35
N LEU A 293 13.03 -18.39 15.26
CA LEU A 293 11.70 -18.57 14.72
C LEU A 293 11.73 -18.46 13.19
N SER A 294 12.64 -17.65 12.64
CA SER A 294 12.89 -17.51 11.20
C SER A 294 14.35 -17.19 10.88
N GLU A 295 14.85 -17.76 9.78
CA GLU A 295 16.16 -17.48 9.18
C GLU A 295 16.02 -17.50 7.66
N THR A 296 15.82 -16.33 7.04
CA THR A 296 15.73 -16.19 5.59
C THR A 296 16.96 -15.45 5.08
N ASN A 297 17.63 -15.96 4.04
CA ASN A 297 18.86 -15.40 3.46
C ASN A 297 20.00 -15.14 4.48
N ASN A 298 20.08 -15.92 5.55
CA ASN A 298 21.12 -15.81 6.55
C ASN A 298 22.42 -16.48 6.07
N ALA A 299 23.51 -15.71 5.95
CA ALA A 299 24.84 -16.24 5.62
C ALA A 299 25.47 -17.02 6.81
N GLY A 300 24.97 -16.83 8.03
CA GLY A 300 25.45 -17.48 9.24
C GLY A 300 25.51 -16.50 10.42
N PHE A 301 25.91 -17.00 11.59
CA PHE A 301 26.05 -16.18 12.79
C PHE A 301 27.51 -15.94 13.16
N GLU A 302 27.81 -14.73 13.62
CA GLU A 302 29.08 -14.41 14.27
C GLU A 302 28.85 -14.34 15.78
N VAL A 303 29.54 -15.21 16.53
CA VAL A 303 29.51 -15.18 17.99
C VAL A 303 30.76 -14.48 18.49
N GLN A 304 30.54 -13.39 19.23
CA GLN A 304 31.60 -12.59 19.82
C GLN A 304 31.64 -12.76 21.35
N ARG A 305 32.83 -12.88 21.92
CA ARG A 305 33.04 -12.84 23.38
C ARG A 305 34.01 -11.74 23.76
N ALA A 306 33.74 -11.07 24.88
CA ALA A 306 34.64 -10.12 25.49
C ALA A 306 35.13 -10.66 26.84
N ALA A 307 36.46 -10.75 27.02
CA ALA A 307 37.03 -11.02 28.34
C ALA A 307 37.09 -9.73 29.14
N ALA A 308 36.57 -9.73 30.37
CA ALA A 308 36.69 -8.57 31.26
C ALA A 308 38.17 -8.33 31.57
N SER A 309 38.70 -7.18 31.13
CA SER A 309 40.04 -6.73 31.55
C SER A 309 39.98 -6.21 32.98
N ALA A 310 41.06 -6.39 33.75
CA ALA A 310 41.17 -5.82 35.10
C ALA A 310 41.08 -4.27 35.11
N ASP A 311 41.23 -3.63 33.95
CA ASP A 311 41.24 -2.18 33.76
C ASP A 311 39.90 -1.61 33.24
N GLY A 312 38.84 -2.42 33.20
CA GLY A 312 37.48 -1.98 32.83
C GLY A 312 37.05 -2.37 31.40
N PRO A 313 35.80 -2.05 31.02
CA PRO A 313 35.15 -2.57 29.81
C PRO A 313 35.72 -2.03 28.49
N THR A 314 36.60 -1.03 28.53
CA THR A 314 37.12 -0.34 27.34
C THR A 314 38.32 -1.03 26.67
N ASN A 315 38.92 -2.05 27.32
CA ASN A 315 40.12 -2.75 26.84
C ASN A 315 39.92 -4.29 26.71
N ALA A 316 38.69 -4.76 26.49
CA ALA A 316 38.44 -6.19 26.29
C ALA A 316 38.88 -6.62 24.87
N SER A 317 39.70 -7.66 24.77
CA SER A 317 39.94 -8.35 23.49
C SER A 317 38.66 -9.08 23.08
N VAL A 318 38.17 -8.77 21.88
CA VAL A 318 37.01 -9.45 21.28
C VAL A 318 37.53 -10.60 20.44
N GLU A 319 37.14 -11.82 20.80
CA GLU A 319 37.36 -13.01 19.98
C GLU A 319 36.08 -13.33 19.22
N THR A 320 36.22 -13.62 17.92
CA THR A 320 35.11 -13.89 17.02
C THR A 320 35.26 -15.28 16.40
N SER A 321 34.16 -16.03 16.34
CA SER A 321 34.07 -17.25 15.53
C SER A 321 32.87 -17.15 14.61
N GLN A 322 33.08 -17.44 13.33
CA GLN A 322 32.00 -17.66 12.37
C GLN A 322 31.46 -19.07 12.53
N VAL A 323 30.14 -19.20 12.59
CA VAL A 323 29.44 -20.47 12.63
C VAL A 323 28.49 -20.54 11.43
N GLU A 324 28.75 -21.47 10.52
CA GLU A 324 27.85 -21.80 9.41
C GLU A 324 26.70 -22.67 9.94
N THR A 325 25.46 -22.29 9.64
CA THR A 325 24.25 -22.96 10.14
C THR A 325 23.89 -24.15 9.27
N SER A 326 23.87 -25.35 9.86
CA SER A 326 22.67 -26.19 9.87
C SER A 326 22.86 -27.37 10.83
N GLN A 327 21.82 -27.59 11.64
CA GLN A 327 21.62 -28.66 12.63
C GLN A 327 22.05 -28.39 14.07
N TRP A 328 21.14 -28.81 14.97
CA TRP A 328 21.27 -28.86 16.41
C TRP A 328 22.67 -29.32 16.87
N GLY A 329 23.26 -28.56 17.80
CA GLY A 329 24.44 -29.02 18.55
C GLY A 329 25.79 -28.41 18.17
N VAL A 330 25.84 -27.13 17.79
CA VAL A 330 27.14 -26.45 17.63
C VAL A 330 27.81 -26.28 19.00
N SER A 331 28.96 -26.92 19.19
CA SER A 331 29.87 -26.68 20.31
C SER A 331 31.07 -25.90 19.80
N THR A 332 31.17 -24.62 20.14
CA THR A 332 32.42 -23.87 19.98
C THR A 332 33.24 -24.04 21.26
N GLN A 333 34.25 -24.92 21.21
CA GLN A 333 35.24 -25.03 22.28
C GLN A 333 36.28 -23.92 22.13
N TRP A 334 36.39 -23.08 23.14
CA TRP A 334 37.44 -22.07 23.23
C TRP A 334 38.49 -22.58 24.22
N GLY A 335 39.71 -22.83 23.73
CA GLY A 335 40.84 -23.18 24.58
C GLY A 335 41.37 -21.93 25.27
N VAL A 336 41.60 -21.99 26.58
CA VAL A 336 42.32 -20.93 27.30
C VAL A 336 43.80 -21.06 26.93
N SER A 337 44.36 -20.10 26.18
CA SER A 337 45.82 -19.97 26.14
C SER A 337 46.25 -19.35 27.48
N THR A 338 46.99 -20.13 28.27
CA THR A 338 47.64 -19.71 29.51
C THR A 338 48.62 -18.56 29.31
#